data_AF-X1RP49-F1
#
_entry.id   AF-X1RP49-F1
#
_cell.length_a   1.000
_cell.length_b   1.000
_cell.length_c   1.000
_cell.angle_alpha   90.00
_cell.angle_beta   90.00
_cell.angle_gamma   90.00
#
_symmetry.space_group_name_H-M   'P 1'
#
loop_
_entity.id
_entity.type
_entity.pdbx_description
1 polymer ?
#
loop_
_entity_poly.entity_id
_entity_poly.type
_entity_poly.pdbx_seq_one_letter_code
_entity_poly.pdbx_strand_id
1 'polypeptide(L)'
;NIENILRKAKEQIGDIETNKRLKHLLIYLLIKEGYRVKDVANYLHITSSSVSRICKKVDRDLISGRIYQLWLNHIKINLFL
;
A
#
# COMPACT_ATOMS: atom_id res chain seq x y z
N ASN A 1 -12.33 -4.24 -4.32
CA ASN A 1 -12.19 -5.50 -3.54
C ASN A 1 -10.72 -5.63 -3.13
N ILE A 2 -10.40 -5.50 -1.84
CA ILE A 2 -9.02 -5.50 -1.31
C ILE A 2 -8.33 -6.83 -1.63
N GLU A 3 -9.02 -7.95 -1.49
CA GLU A 3 -8.48 -9.28 -1.76
C GLU A 3 -7.95 -9.42 -3.20
N ASN A 4 -8.74 -8.96 -4.18
CA ASN A 4 -8.32 -8.99 -5.58
C ASN A 4 -7.08 -8.11 -5.85
N ILE A 5 -6.97 -6.96 -5.16
CA ILE A 5 -5.81 -6.08 -5.27
C ILE A 5 -4.57 -6.76 -4.67
N LEU A 6 -4.71 -7.41 -3.51
CA LEU A 6 -3.62 -8.15 -2.88
C LEU A 6 -3.14 -9.32 -3.75
N ARG A 7 -4.08 -10.05 -4.36
CA ARG A 7 -3.79 -11.12 -5.32
C ARG A 7 -3.02 -10.58 -6.53
N LYS A 8 -3.52 -9.52 -7.18
CA LYS A 8 -2.82 -8.88 -8.31
C LYS A 8 -1.43 -8.36 -7.92
N ALA A 9 -1.29 -7.77 -6.72
CA ALA A 9 0.00 -7.29 -6.23
C ALA A 9 1.01 -8.43 -6.13
N LYS A 10 0.60 -9.58 -5.59
CA LYS A 10 1.43 -10.78 -5.49
C LYS A 10 1.82 -11.34 -6.85
N GLU A 11 0.90 -11.38 -7.80
CA GLU A 11 1.11 -11.89 -9.16
C GLU A 11 2.00 -10.99 -10.02
N GLN A 12 1.86 -9.66 -9.91
CA GLN A 12 2.46 -8.71 -10.87
C GLN A 12 3.66 -7.93 -10.34
N ILE A 13 3.78 -7.76 -9.03
CA ILE A 13 4.79 -6.88 -8.43
C ILE A 13 5.65 -7.63 -7.41
N GLY A 14 5.03 -8.43 -6.55
CA GLY A 14 5.72 -9.26 -5.58
C GLY A 14 4.92 -9.47 -4.30
N ASP A 15 5.44 -10.31 -3.42
CA ASP A 15 4.77 -10.67 -2.18
C ASP A 15 4.91 -9.57 -1.10
N ILE A 16 3.78 -9.09 -0.57
CA ILE A 16 3.74 -8.08 0.49
C ILE A 16 4.17 -8.62 1.85
N GLU A 17 4.18 -9.94 2.04
CA GLU A 17 4.63 -10.58 3.27
C GLU A 17 6.15 -10.50 3.41
N THR A 18 6.88 -10.56 2.29
CA THR A 18 8.35 -10.48 2.26
C THR A 18 8.86 -9.09 1.90
N ASN A 19 8.08 -8.29 1.16
CA ASN A 19 8.45 -6.94 0.76
C ASN A 19 7.72 -5.86 1.58
N LYS A 20 8.37 -5.41 2.66
CA LYS A 20 7.85 -4.36 3.55
C LYS A 20 7.57 -3.04 2.84
N ARG A 21 8.39 -2.66 1.85
CA ARG A 21 8.22 -1.39 1.12
C ARG A 21 6.97 -1.44 0.26
N LEU A 22 6.77 -2.53 -0.47
CA LEU A 22 5.56 -2.78 -1.25
C LEU A 22 4.33 -2.79 -0.34
N LYS A 23 4.37 -3.50 0.79
CA LYS A 23 3.28 -3.52 1.77
C LYS A 23 2.90 -2.11 2.23
N HIS A 24 3.87 -1.27 2.57
CA HIS A 24 3.61 0.09 3.01
C HIS A 24 3.00 0.98 1.92
N LEU A 25 3.53 0.92 0.70
CA LEU A 25 3.01 1.67 -0.44
C LEU A 25 1.59 1.21 -0.82
N LEU A 26 1.32 -0.10 -0.75
CA LEU A 26 0.00 -0.65 -1.04
C LEU A 26 -1.03 -0.23 0.02
N ILE A 27 -0.68 -0.29 1.31
CA ILE A 27 -1.52 0.23 2.39
C ILE A 27 -1.87 1.70 2.14
N TYR A 28 -0.86 2.51 1.81
CA TYR A 28 -1.06 3.93 1.51
C TYR A 28 -2.03 4.13 0.35
N LEU A 29 -1.85 3.42 -0.77
CA LEU A 29 -2.74 3.50 -1.93
C LEU A 29 -4.18 3.10 -1.58
N LEU A 30 -4.38 1.99 -0.87
CA LEU A 30 -5.72 1.57 -0.45
C LEU A 30 -6.43 2.68 0.35
N ILE A 31 -5.73 3.36 1.27
CA ILE A 31 -6.33 4.47 2.01
C ILE A 31 -6.63 5.67 1.09
N LYS A 32 -5.75 5.99 0.13
CA LYS A 32 -5.98 7.09 -0.83
C LYS A 32 -7.13 6.83 -1.81
N GLU A 33 -7.37 5.56 -2.15
CA GLU A 33 -8.49 5.12 -2.98
C GLU A 33 -9.82 5.02 -2.19
N GLY A 34 -9.84 5.44 -0.92
CA GLY A 34 -11.06 5.57 -0.12
C GLY A 34 -11.41 4.34 0.72
N TYR A 35 -10.57 3.31 0.76
CA TYR A 35 -10.80 2.17 1.66
C TYR A 35 -10.68 2.59 3.12
N ARG A 36 -11.57 2.07 3.97
CA ARG A 36 -11.58 2.43 5.39
C ARG A 36 -10.37 1.81 6.09
N VAL A 37 -9.76 2.57 6.99
CA VAL A 37 -8.60 2.14 7.80
C VAL A 37 -8.87 0.82 8.53
N LYS A 38 -10.09 0.63 9.08
CA LYS A 38 -10.47 -0.61 9.77
C LYS A 38 -10.47 -1.82 8.82
N ASP A 39 -10.98 -1.64 7.61
CA ASP A 39 -11.09 -2.73 6.64
C ASP A 39 -9.69 -3.15 6.17
N VAL A 40 -8.84 -2.19 5.82
CA VAL A 40 -7.43 -2.46 5.44
C VAL A 40 -6.66 -3.12 6.59
N ALA A 41 -6.87 -2.66 7.82
CA ALA A 41 -6.25 -3.24 9.01
C ALA A 41 -6.67 -4.72 9.21
N ASN A 42 -7.96 -5.00 9.09
CA ASN A 42 -8.50 -6.36 9.23
C ASN A 42 -7.96 -7.30 8.15
N TYR A 43 -8.00 -6.89 6.87
CA TYR A 43 -7.51 -7.71 5.76
C TYR A 43 -6.01 -8.03 5.86
N LEU A 44 -5.22 -7.11 6.42
CA LEU A 44 -3.78 -7.28 6.54
C LEU A 44 -3.35 -7.82 7.91
N HIS A 45 -4.31 -8.15 8.78
CA HIS A 45 -4.08 -8.61 10.15
C HIS A 45 -3.13 -7.69 10.94
N ILE A 46 -3.29 -6.37 10.78
CA ILE A 46 -2.53 -5.34 11.52
C ILE A 46 -3.48 -4.41 12.26
N THR A 47 -2.94 -3.58 13.16
CA THR A 47 -3.76 -2.60 13.87
C THR A 47 -4.06 -1.38 13.01
N SER A 48 -5.23 -0.76 13.21
CA SER A 48 -5.57 0.53 12.57
C SER A 48 -4.56 1.64 12.90
N SER A 49 -3.97 1.63 14.11
CA SER A 49 -2.91 2.56 14.47
C SER A 49 -1.64 2.36 13.63
N SER A 50 -1.32 1.11 13.27
CA SER A 50 -0.20 0.81 12.37
C SER A 50 -0.45 1.31 10.95
N VAL A 51 -1.67 1.14 10.43
CA VAL A 51 -2.08 1.69 9.13
C VAL A 51 -1.87 3.21 9.09
N SER A 52 -2.36 3.93 10.12
CA SER A 52 -2.18 5.39 10.20
C SER A 52 -0.72 5.81 10.31
N ARG A 53 0.11 5.08 11.07
CA ARG A 53 1.56 5.34 11.16
C ARG A 53 2.27 5.10 9.83
N ILE A 54 1.90 4.04 9.12
CA ILE A 54 2.43 3.71 7.79
C ILE A 54 2.09 4.84 6.81
N CYS A 55 0.84 5.31 6.79
CA CYS A 55 0.44 6.39 5.89
C CYS A 55 1.26 7.66 6.12
N LYS A 56 1.39 8.10 7.39
CA LYS A 56 2.22 9.25 7.76
C LYS A 56 3.71 9.08 7.43
N LYS A 57 4.21 7.84 7.42
CA LYS A 57 5.58 7.54 7.01
C LYS A 57 5.72 7.67 5.50
N VAL A 58 4.83 7.04 4.74
CA VAL A 58 4.83 7.08 3.27
C VAL A 58 4.66 8.51 2.76
N ASP A 59 3.80 9.34 3.35
CA ASP A 59 3.69 10.76 3.00
C ASP A 59 5.04 11.48 3.08
N ARG A 60 5.82 11.26 4.16
CA ARG A 60 7.16 11.85 4.33
C ARG A 60 8.18 11.29 3.33
N ASP A 61 8.11 9.99 3.06
CA ASP A 61 9.00 9.33 2.10
C ASP A 61 8.72 9.81 0.66
N LEU A 62 7.46 10.15 0.33
CA LEU A 62 7.07 10.68 -0.97
C LEU A 62 7.49 12.13 -1.20
N ILE A 63 7.53 12.95 -0.15
CA ILE A 63 8.01 14.34 -0.23
C ILE A 63 9.52 14.36 -0.51
N SER A 64 10.26 13.46 0.13
CA SER A 64 11.73 13.47 0.09
C SER A 64 12.34 12.58 -1.01
N GLY A 65 11.59 11.63 -1.57
CA GLY A 65 12.17 10.57 -2.41
C GLY A 65 11.49 10.36 -3.76
N ARG A 66 12.18 10.76 -4.85
CA ARG A 66 11.75 10.46 -6.24
C ARG A 66 11.59 8.96 -6.50
N ILE A 67 12.40 8.12 -5.87
CA ILE A 67 12.29 6.65 -5.97
C ILE A 67 10.94 6.17 -5.39
N TYR A 68 10.48 6.72 -4.26
CA TYR A 68 9.18 6.32 -3.69
C TYR A 68 8.02 6.74 -4.60
N GLN A 69 8.10 7.90 -5.24
CA GLN A 69 7.10 8.34 -6.23
C GLN A 69 7.05 7.40 -7.44
N LEU A 70 8.21 6.99 -7.97
CA LEU A 70 8.28 6.04 -9.09
C LEU A 70 7.65 4.69 -8.73
N TRP A 71 7.99 4.14 -7.55
CA TRP A 71 7.39 2.90 -7.08
C TRP A 71 5.89 3.03 -6.85
N LEU A 72 5.43 4.12 -6.26
CA LEU A 72 4.00 4.38 -6.04
C LEU A 72 3.24 4.42 -7.38
N ASN A 73 3.78 5.13 -8.38
CA ASN A 73 3.18 5.23 -9.70
C ASN A 73 3.15 3.88 -10.42
N HIS A 74 4.23 3.11 -10.33
CA HIS A 74 4.29 1.76 -10.89
C HIS A 74 3.22 0.86 -10.28
N ILE A 75 3.06 0.86 -8.94
CA ILE A 75 2.02 0.08 -8.27
C ILE A 75 0.62 0.57 -8.69
N LYS A 76 0.42 1.88 -8.77
CA LYS A 76 -0.86 2.46 -9.18
C LYS A 76 -1.26 2.02 -10.59
N ILE A 77 -0.35 2.08 -11.54
CA ILE A 77 -0.59 1.70 -12.94
C ILE A 77 -0.93 0.21 -13.07
N ASN A 78 -0.23 -0.68 -12.36
CA ASN A 78 -0.46 -2.11 -12.51
C ASN A 78 -1.70 -2.62 -11.76
N LEU A 79 -2.08 -1.98 -10.65
CA LEU A 79 -3.13 -2.51 -9.77
C LEU A 79 -4.47 -1.77 -9.86
N PHE A 80 -4.46 -0.49 -10.21
CA PHE A 80 -5.64 0.39 -10.12
C PHE A 80 -6.04 1.05 -11.44
N LEU A 81 -5.17 1.02 -12.46
CA LEU A 81 -5.46 1.41 -13.85
C LEU A 81 -5.56 0.14 -14.71
#